data_AF-X6Q4L4-F1
#
_entry.id   AF-X6Q4L4-F1
#
_cell.length_a   1.000
_cell.length_b   1.000
_cell.length_c   1.000
_cell.angle_alpha   90.00
_cell.angle_beta   90.00
_cell.angle_gamma   90.00
#
_symmetry.space_group_name_H-M   'P 1'
#
loop_
_entity.id
_entity.type
_entity.pdbx_description
1 polymer ?
#
loop_
_entity_poly.entity_id
_entity_poly.type
_entity_poly.pdbx_seq_one_letter_code
_entity_poly.pdbx_strand_id
1 'polypeptide(L)'
;MKKPNIQKRYRAYNPMKGFNYANRQSRNMFMATFAIFGILMLVAALLDHSLGAAAGSGVTFASMALLGHVDDVSDRDTHGSAISYIVYLIALDQIDRTKEFPQPNANREVAPVPLKPNEIPHYFEAHDIPTFTGTTEKGDITTTGENQLVMVMGGARANLYNFIEEYSGGKFIALYKHIKKKEWYIVGELERPIILSNTETKDDKDGRYTTLTFKRSSVDLPLIYTGNPAVTAATAINADATDVAITAGSNTYTIPNGTSAAAAIATVSGLSKSDKGRYITLVGAGTDKAATIADGSTFVLEEGATWTAKTGASITFRVLDTTTLVEVSRTEA
;
A
#
# COMPACT_ATOMS: atom_id res chain seq x y z
N MET A 1 71.01 56.98 42.92
CA MET A 1 69.87 56.13 43.38
C MET A 1 69.56 55.10 42.31
N LYS A 2 69.75 53.80 42.59
CA LYS A 2 69.37 52.70 41.68
C LYS A 2 67.88 52.39 41.88
N LYS A 3 67.08 52.36 40.80
CA LYS A 3 65.69 51.87 40.84
C LYS A 3 65.69 50.35 41.09
N PRO A 4 64.81 49.81 41.96
CA PRO A 4 64.73 48.37 42.17
C PRO A 4 64.14 47.71 40.91
N ASN A 5 64.83 46.68 40.40
CA ASN A 5 64.31 45.87 39.29
C ASN A 5 63.11 45.06 39.78
N ILE A 6 61.92 45.38 39.25
CA ILE A 6 60.68 44.64 39.48
C ILE A 6 60.82 43.25 38.85
N GLN A 7 60.76 42.19 39.65
CA GLN A 7 60.68 40.81 39.14
C GLN A 7 59.38 40.64 38.34
N LYS A 8 59.51 40.53 37.01
CA LYS A 8 58.40 40.12 36.14
C LYS A 8 58.10 38.64 36.39
N ARG A 9 57.10 38.34 37.21
CA ARG A 9 56.53 36.99 37.30
C ARG A 9 55.72 36.73 36.04
N TYR A 10 56.23 35.92 35.13
CA TYR A 10 55.45 35.39 34.02
C TYR A 10 54.38 34.46 34.59
N ARG A 11 53.09 34.77 34.36
CA ARG A 11 52.01 33.82 34.63
C ARG A 11 52.28 32.58 33.78
N ALA A 12 52.47 31.43 34.41
CA ALA A 12 52.60 30.16 33.71
C ALA A 12 51.34 29.95 32.85
N TYR A 13 51.47 30.17 31.55
CA TYR A 13 50.42 29.86 30.59
C TYR A 13 50.37 28.34 30.48
N ASN A 14 49.31 27.72 30.97
CA ASN A 14 49.08 26.29 30.76
C ASN A 14 48.45 26.11 29.37
N PRO A 15 49.19 25.62 28.37
CA PRO A 15 48.70 25.47 27.00
C PRO A 15 47.55 24.46 26.90
N MET A 16 47.43 23.54 27.86
CA MET A 16 46.40 22.49 27.87
C MET A 16 45.08 22.93 28.52
N LYS A 17 44.98 24.17 29.03
CA LYS A 17 43.76 24.66 29.70
C LYS A 17 42.55 24.71 28.76
N GLY A 18 42.76 25.10 27.51
CA GLY A 18 41.72 25.10 26.48
C GLY A 18 41.27 23.69 26.08
N PHE A 19 42.24 22.78 25.89
CA PHE A 19 41.96 21.38 25.56
C PHE A 19 41.17 20.67 26.67
N ASN A 20 41.56 20.88 27.93
CA ASN A 20 40.85 20.31 29.08
C ASN A 20 39.44 20.89 29.25
N TYR A 21 39.24 22.17 28.91
CA TYR A 21 37.92 22.78 28.91
C TYR A 21 37.03 22.20 27.81
N ALA A 22 37.57 22.06 26.58
CA ALA A 22 36.86 21.45 25.46
C ALA A 22 36.46 19.99 25.75
N ASN A 23 37.37 19.20 26.32
CA ASN A 23 37.11 17.81 26.69
C ASN A 23 36.07 17.68 27.83
N ARG A 24 36.03 18.64 28.75
CA ARG A 24 34.99 18.69 29.79
C ARG A 24 33.63 19.07 29.19
N GLN A 25 33.60 20.02 28.26
CA GLN A 25 32.37 20.42 27.58
C GLN A 25 31.82 19.32 26.67
N SER A 26 32.67 18.61 25.93
CA SER A 26 32.25 17.48 25.09
C SER A 26 31.63 16.35 25.91
N ARG A 27 32.23 16.00 27.07
CA ARG A 27 31.66 15.02 28.00
C ARG A 27 30.33 15.48 28.59
N ASN A 28 30.20 16.76 28.97
CA ASN A 28 28.95 17.29 29.48
C ASN A 28 27.84 17.29 28.42
N MET A 29 28.16 17.65 27.18
CA MET A 29 27.22 17.59 26.06
C MET A 29 26.78 16.15 25.79
N PHE A 30 27.71 15.19 25.74
CA PHE A 30 27.40 13.78 25.55
C PHE A 30 26.47 13.25 26.65
N MET A 31 26.75 13.57 27.92
CA MET A 31 25.91 13.17 29.04
C MET A 31 24.51 13.82 28.98
N ALA A 32 24.41 15.09 28.57
CA ALA A 32 23.13 15.78 28.41
C ALA A 32 22.30 15.16 27.28
N THR A 33 22.91 14.85 26.13
CA THR A 33 22.23 14.19 25.00
C THR A 33 21.73 12.80 25.40
N PHE A 34 22.55 12.01 26.09
CA PHE A 34 22.14 10.69 26.59
C PHE A 34 21.03 10.77 27.63
N ALA A 35 21.06 11.76 28.53
CA ALA A 35 20.01 11.96 29.52
C ALA A 35 18.67 12.32 28.86
N ILE A 36 18.67 13.21 27.85
CA ILE A 36 17.47 13.55 27.09
C ILE A 36 16.91 12.31 26.38
N PHE A 37 17.78 11.55 25.72
CA PHE A 37 17.39 10.33 25.00
C PHE A 37 16.82 9.25 25.94
N GLY A 38 17.44 9.07 27.11
CA GLY A 38 16.97 8.16 28.14
C GLY A 38 15.62 8.55 28.73
N ILE A 39 15.38 9.85 28.95
CA ILE A 39 14.07 10.34 29.43
C ILE A 39 12.99 10.11 28.37
N LEU A 40 13.29 10.38 27.10
CA LEU A 40 12.34 10.13 25.99
C LEU A 40 12.00 8.64 25.87
N MET A 41 12.98 7.75 25.98
CA MET A 41 12.76 6.30 25.97
C MET A 41 11.91 5.83 27.16
N LEU A 42 12.12 6.42 28.33
CA LEU A 42 11.35 6.06 29.54
C LEU A 42 9.90 6.58 29.47
N VAL A 43 9.68 7.77 28.91
CA VAL A 43 8.35 8.29 28.60
C VAL A 43 7.65 7.44 27.54
N ALA A 44 8.38 7.00 26.51
CA ALA A 44 7.86 6.11 25.47
C ALA A 44 7.54 4.70 25.98
N ALA A 45 8.20 4.23 27.04
CA ALA A 45 7.87 2.96 27.68
C ALA A 45 6.62 3.04 28.58
N LEU A 46 6.28 4.23 29.08
CA LEU A 46 5.12 4.48 29.93
C LEU A 46 3.84 4.80 29.15
N LEU A 47 3.99 5.27 27.90
CA LEU A 47 2.89 5.53 26.98
C LEU A 47 2.82 4.40 25.95
N ASP A 48 1.76 3.61 26.03
CA ASP A 48 1.50 2.40 25.25
C ASP A 48 1.89 2.46 23.75
N HIS A 49 2.25 1.29 23.21
CA HIS A 49 2.99 0.89 21.98
C HIS A 49 2.74 1.56 20.61
N SER A 50 2.33 2.83 20.52
CA SER A 50 2.11 3.54 19.24
C SER A 50 3.07 4.71 18.99
N LEU A 51 3.66 5.28 20.05
CA LEU A 51 4.61 6.40 19.95
C LEU A 51 6.08 5.96 19.87
N GLY A 52 6.37 4.68 20.11
CA GLY A 52 7.71 4.07 20.03
C GLY A 52 8.33 4.06 18.63
N ALA A 53 7.55 4.34 17.58
CA ALA A 53 8.05 4.45 16.20
C ALA A 53 8.67 5.82 15.88
N ALA A 54 8.46 6.86 16.71
CA ALA A 54 8.88 8.23 16.38
C ALA A 54 10.25 8.65 16.94
N ALA A 55 10.83 7.89 17.88
CA ALA A 55 12.04 8.33 18.60
C ALA A 55 13.31 7.49 18.31
N GLY A 56 13.26 6.46 17.45
CA GLY A 56 14.29 5.43 17.39
C GLY A 56 14.81 4.98 16.02
N SER A 57 14.36 5.57 14.90
CA SER A 57 14.76 5.10 13.56
C SER A 57 15.32 6.23 12.70
N GLY A 58 16.61 6.54 12.92
CA GLY A 58 17.45 7.26 11.95
C GLY A 58 17.87 6.41 10.74
N VAL A 59 17.07 5.39 10.38
CA VAL A 59 17.20 4.62 9.15
C VAL A 59 15.81 4.58 8.52
N THR A 60 15.74 5.17 7.33
CA THR A 60 14.60 5.27 6.42
C THR A 60 13.90 3.93 6.24
N PHE A 61 12.86 3.67 7.05
CA PHE A 61 11.71 2.89 6.61
C PHE A 61 10.73 3.88 5.99
N ALA A 62 10.98 4.27 4.75
CA ALA A 62 9.94 4.89 3.94
C ALA A 62 8.90 3.78 3.66
N SER A 63 7.95 3.59 4.56
CA SER A 63 6.79 2.76 4.26
C SER A 63 6.00 3.48 3.17
N MET A 64 5.59 2.79 2.10
CA MET A 64 4.76 3.38 1.05
C MET A 64 3.49 4.06 1.60
N ALA A 65 2.98 3.60 2.75
CA ALA A 65 1.88 4.25 3.47
C ALA A 65 2.10 5.76 3.76
N LEU A 66 3.36 6.23 3.88
CA LEU A 66 3.70 7.64 4.10
C LEU A 66 3.61 8.49 2.83
N LEU A 67 3.71 7.89 1.64
CA LEU A 67 3.68 8.61 0.35
C LEU A 67 2.27 9.03 -0.09
N GLY A 68 1.23 8.57 0.61
CA GLY A 68 -0.16 8.92 0.32
C GLY A 68 -0.60 8.49 -1.08
N HIS A 69 -1.75 9.01 -1.52
CA HIS A 69 -2.26 8.80 -2.87
C HIS A 69 -1.91 9.97 -3.79
N VAL A 70 -1.81 9.73 -5.10
CA VAL A 70 -1.47 10.76 -6.10
C VAL A 70 -2.66 11.00 -7.03
N ASP A 71 -3.42 12.06 -6.73
CA ASP A 71 -4.62 12.48 -7.46
C ASP A 71 -4.29 13.12 -8.83
N ASP A 72 -5.26 13.25 -9.72
CA ASP A 72 -5.12 13.92 -11.02
C ASP A 72 -4.91 15.45 -10.90
N VAL A 73 -4.33 16.10 -11.92
CA VAL A 73 -4.22 17.57 -12.06
C VAL A 73 -5.30 18.09 -13.01
N SER A 74 -5.88 19.25 -12.72
CA SER A 74 -6.81 19.93 -13.62
C SER A 74 -6.12 20.43 -14.91
N ASP A 75 -6.83 20.44 -16.04
CA ASP A 75 -6.43 20.97 -17.38
C ASP A 75 -5.69 22.33 -17.40
N ARG A 76 -5.76 23.11 -16.32
CA ARG A 76 -5.01 24.36 -16.16
C ARG A 76 -3.49 24.13 -16.14
N ASP A 77 -3.05 22.97 -15.67
CA ASP A 77 -1.63 22.65 -15.47
C ASP A 77 -1.06 21.66 -16.52
N THR A 78 -1.92 21.09 -17.38
CA THR A 78 -1.53 20.13 -18.44
C THR A 78 -2.42 20.30 -19.67
N HIS A 79 -1.87 20.68 -20.82
CA HIS A 79 -2.65 20.81 -22.06
C HIS A 79 -2.63 19.49 -22.85
N GLY A 80 -3.81 18.98 -23.19
CA GLY A 80 -4.00 18.00 -24.26
C GLY A 80 -4.63 16.67 -23.83
N SER A 81 -5.96 16.62 -23.88
CA SER A 81 -6.82 15.42 -23.87
C SER A 81 -7.07 14.78 -22.48
N ALA A 82 -8.20 15.16 -21.89
CA ALA A 82 -8.71 14.66 -20.63
C ALA A 82 -9.11 13.18 -20.70
N ILE A 83 -8.29 12.29 -20.13
CA ILE A 83 -8.77 11.01 -19.61
C ILE A 83 -7.93 10.56 -18.40
N SER A 84 -8.53 10.58 -17.21
CA SER A 84 -7.92 10.04 -15.99
C SER A 84 -8.02 8.51 -15.93
N TYR A 85 -6.88 7.83 -15.74
CA TYR A 85 -6.77 6.39 -15.59
C TYR A 85 -6.24 6.02 -14.21
N ILE A 86 -6.96 5.15 -13.50
CA ILE A 86 -6.52 4.68 -12.18
C ILE A 86 -5.64 3.45 -12.37
N VAL A 87 -4.39 3.55 -11.91
CA VAL A 87 -3.45 2.43 -11.78
C VAL A 87 -3.14 2.25 -10.30
N TYR A 88 -3.31 1.05 -9.78
CA TYR A 88 -2.84 0.71 -8.43
C TYR A 88 -1.48 0.04 -8.51
N LEU A 89 -0.55 0.49 -7.67
CA LEU A 89 0.75 -0.14 -7.47
C LEU A 89 0.80 -0.75 -6.07
N ILE A 90 1.21 -2.01 -6.01
CA ILE A 90 1.48 -2.75 -4.79
C ILE A 90 2.98 -3.04 -4.78
N ALA A 91 3.71 -2.55 -3.79
CA ALA A 91 5.12 -2.92 -3.67
C ALA A 91 5.27 -4.33 -3.07
N LEU A 92 6.35 -5.02 -3.43
CA LEU A 92 6.61 -6.38 -2.96
C LEU A 92 6.80 -6.51 -1.45
N ASP A 93 7.13 -5.42 -0.76
CA ASP A 93 7.20 -5.36 0.69
C ASP A 93 5.80 -5.33 1.31
N GLN A 94 4.78 -4.89 0.57
CA GLN A 94 3.40 -4.81 1.07
C GLN A 94 2.66 -6.16 1.06
N ILE A 95 3.25 -7.15 0.39
CA ILE A 95 2.63 -8.46 0.21
C ILE A 95 2.92 -9.33 1.43
N ASP A 96 1.89 -10.01 1.91
CA ASP A 96 2.02 -11.02 2.95
C ASP A 96 2.62 -12.30 2.36
N ARG A 97 3.93 -12.49 2.58
CA ARG A 97 4.67 -13.67 2.10
C ARG A 97 4.38 -14.95 2.88
N THR A 98 3.59 -14.87 3.96
CA THR A 98 3.19 -16.06 4.72
C THR A 98 2.03 -16.80 4.04
N LYS A 99 1.35 -16.14 3.09
CA LYS A 99 0.27 -16.71 2.30
C LYS A 99 0.73 -16.99 0.87
N GLU A 100 0.20 -18.04 0.26
CA GLU A 100 0.52 -18.36 -1.13
C GLU A 100 0.01 -17.26 -2.07
N PHE A 101 0.84 -16.89 -3.04
CA PHE A 101 0.46 -15.93 -4.06
C PHE A 101 -0.55 -16.58 -5.02
N PRO A 102 -1.69 -15.92 -5.31
CA PRO A 102 -2.76 -16.52 -6.10
C PRO A 102 -2.28 -16.86 -7.51
N GLN A 103 -2.48 -18.11 -7.91
CA GLN A 103 -2.18 -18.60 -9.26
C GLN A 103 -3.36 -18.35 -10.20
N PRO A 104 -3.11 -18.12 -11.50
CA PRO A 104 -4.18 -17.95 -12.47
C PRO A 104 -5.00 -19.22 -12.66
N ASN A 105 -6.32 -19.08 -12.76
CA ASN A 105 -7.21 -20.17 -13.15
C ASN A 105 -7.19 -20.38 -14.68
N ALA A 106 -7.91 -21.42 -15.17
CA ALA A 106 -8.01 -21.74 -16.60
C ALA A 106 -8.60 -20.58 -17.45
N ASN A 107 -9.32 -19.65 -16.83
CA ASN A 107 -9.90 -18.45 -17.46
C ASN A 107 -8.97 -17.23 -17.41
N ARG A 108 -7.71 -17.40 -16.98
CA ARG A 108 -6.73 -16.32 -16.78
C ARG A 108 -7.13 -15.30 -15.70
N GLU A 109 -7.90 -15.73 -14.71
CA GLU A 109 -8.31 -14.91 -13.58
C GLU A 109 -7.43 -15.18 -12.36
N VAL A 110 -7.08 -14.12 -11.62
CA VAL A 110 -6.23 -14.15 -10.43
C VAL A 110 -7.02 -13.60 -9.26
N ALA A 111 -7.05 -14.39 -8.18
CA ALA A 111 -7.70 -14.04 -6.91
C ALA A 111 -7.01 -12.84 -6.22
N PRO A 112 -7.64 -12.23 -5.20
CA PRO A 112 -7.08 -11.06 -4.52
C PRO A 112 -5.66 -11.29 -3.98
N VAL A 113 -4.77 -10.31 -4.19
CA VAL A 113 -3.38 -10.39 -3.66
C VAL A 113 -3.41 -10.24 -2.14
N PRO A 114 -2.80 -11.16 -1.37
CA PRO A 114 -2.75 -11.04 0.09
C PRO A 114 -1.76 -9.94 0.50
N LEU A 115 -2.29 -8.86 1.08
CA LEU A 115 -1.50 -7.76 1.66
C LEU A 115 -1.26 -8.00 3.15
N LYS A 116 -0.22 -7.41 3.72
CA LYS A 116 -0.03 -7.43 5.18
C LYS A 116 -1.15 -6.65 5.88
N PRO A 117 -1.39 -6.91 7.18
CA PRO A 117 -2.39 -6.18 7.95
C PRO A 117 -2.16 -4.66 7.88
N ASN A 118 -3.22 -3.90 7.56
CA ASN A 118 -3.26 -2.43 7.44
C ASN A 118 -2.53 -1.81 6.24
N GLU A 119 -2.05 -2.59 5.27
CA GLU A 119 -1.46 -2.05 4.05
C GLU A 119 -2.49 -1.92 2.92
N ILE A 120 -2.38 -0.84 2.16
CA ILE A 120 -3.32 -0.45 1.11
C ILE A 120 -2.54 -0.24 -0.20
N PRO A 121 -3.02 -0.73 -1.35
CA PRO A 121 -2.43 -0.43 -2.66
C PRO A 121 -2.50 1.07 -2.95
N HIS A 122 -1.41 1.63 -3.48
CA HIS A 122 -1.36 3.05 -3.81
C HIS A 122 -2.00 3.27 -5.18
N TYR A 123 -3.02 4.13 -5.24
CA TYR A 123 -3.59 4.56 -6.51
C TYR A 123 -2.81 5.75 -7.08
N PHE A 124 -2.64 5.70 -8.40
CA PHE A 124 -2.11 6.75 -9.23
C PHE A 124 -3.13 7.06 -10.31
N GLU A 125 -3.56 8.31 -10.38
CA GLU A 125 -4.41 8.79 -11.46
C GLU A 125 -3.53 9.31 -12.60
N ALA A 126 -3.30 8.44 -13.58
CA ALA A 126 -2.55 8.77 -14.78
C ALA A 126 -3.39 9.66 -15.71
N HIS A 127 -2.73 10.67 -16.28
CA HIS A 127 -3.34 11.66 -17.18
C HIS A 127 -3.44 11.14 -18.63
N ASP A 128 -2.69 10.09 -18.97
CA ASP A 128 -2.74 9.43 -20.27
C ASP A 128 -3.02 7.94 -20.12
N ILE A 129 -3.47 7.30 -21.20
CA ILE A 129 -3.77 5.87 -21.29
C ILE A 129 -2.54 5.07 -20.85
N PRO A 130 -2.63 4.25 -19.78
CA PRO A 130 -1.58 3.31 -19.45
C PRO A 130 -1.40 2.37 -20.63
N THR A 131 -0.23 2.43 -21.27
CA THR A 131 0.06 1.59 -22.44
C THR A 131 0.78 0.35 -21.97
N PHE A 132 0.17 -0.80 -22.24
CA PHE A 132 0.81 -2.09 -22.07
C PHE A 132 1.33 -2.57 -23.42
N THR A 133 2.63 -2.84 -23.51
CA THR A 133 3.28 -3.41 -24.70
C THR A 133 3.98 -4.69 -24.29
N GLY A 134 3.54 -5.83 -24.84
CA GLY A 134 4.22 -7.11 -24.70
C GLY A 134 4.88 -7.47 -26.02
N THR A 135 6.21 -7.59 -26.04
CA THR A 135 6.96 -8.09 -27.19
C THR A 135 7.46 -9.49 -26.87
N THR A 136 7.43 -10.38 -27.86
CA THR A 136 8.04 -11.70 -27.74
C THR A 136 8.95 -11.92 -28.94
N GLU A 137 10.16 -12.35 -28.66
CA GLU A 137 11.16 -12.68 -29.68
C GLU A 137 11.62 -14.11 -29.46
N LYS A 138 11.68 -14.88 -30.56
CA LYS A 138 12.15 -16.26 -30.52
C LYS A 138 13.67 -16.27 -30.62
N GLY A 139 14.35 -16.60 -29.52
CA GLY A 139 15.80 -16.88 -29.51
C GLY A 139 16.11 -18.33 -29.95
N ASP A 140 17.39 -18.72 -29.83
CA ASP A 140 17.89 -20.05 -30.26
C ASP A 140 17.31 -21.23 -29.45
N ILE A 141 17.10 -21.06 -28.13
CA ILE A 141 16.61 -22.14 -27.24
C ILE A 141 15.27 -21.76 -26.57
N THR A 142 15.05 -20.49 -26.26
CA THR A 142 13.85 -20.00 -25.54
C THR A 142 13.32 -18.71 -26.14
N THR A 143 12.00 -18.51 -26.09
CA THR A 143 11.37 -17.22 -26.41
C THR A 143 11.63 -16.24 -25.26
N THR A 144 12.22 -15.09 -25.55
CA THR A 144 12.35 -13.98 -24.62
C THR A 144 11.16 -13.05 -24.80
N GLY A 145 10.46 -12.75 -23.70
CA GLY A 145 9.36 -11.79 -23.68
C GLY A 145 9.71 -10.57 -22.85
N GLU A 146 9.29 -9.38 -23.30
CA GLU A 146 9.37 -8.14 -22.55
C GLU A 146 8.00 -7.48 -22.49
N ASN A 147 7.52 -7.27 -21.28
CA ASN A 147 6.30 -6.53 -21.00
C ASN A 147 6.67 -5.17 -20.44
N GLN A 148 6.12 -4.12 -21.04
CA GLN A 148 6.30 -2.75 -20.64
C GLN A 148 4.94 -2.13 -20.31
N LEU A 149 4.82 -1.53 -19.14
CA LEU A 149 3.68 -0.70 -18.75
C LEU A 149 4.17 0.73 -18.58
N VAL A 150 3.64 1.65 -19.38
CA VAL A 150 3.97 3.08 -19.29
C VAL A 150 2.76 3.83 -18.77
N MET A 151 2.98 4.72 -17.81
CA MET A 151 1.97 5.63 -17.30
C MET A 151 2.53 7.06 -17.26
N VAL A 152 1.69 8.03 -17.62
CA VAL A 152 2.05 9.45 -17.61
C VAL A 152 1.24 10.14 -16.53
N MET A 153 1.95 10.77 -15.60
CA MET A 153 1.37 11.56 -14.51
C MET A 153 1.49 13.04 -14.85
N GLY A 154 0.40 13.78 -14.70
CA GLY A 154 0.41 15.23 -14.92
C GLY A 154 1.04 15.99 -13.74
N GLY A 155 1.76 17.07 -14.06
CA GLY A 155 2.26 18.02 -13.07
C GLY A 155 3.61 17.67 -12.44
N ALA A 156 4.18 18.66 -11.76
CA ALA A 156 5.43 18.60 -11.01
C ALA A 156 5.11 18.63 -9.51
N ARG A 157 5.02 17.45 -8.86
CA ARG A 157 4.59 17.33 -7.46
C ARG A 157 5.70 16.73 -6.60
N ALA A 158 5.88 17.27 -5.39
CA ALA A 158 6.87 16.77 -4.43
C ALA A 158 6.64 15.28 -4.09
N ASN A 159 5.38 14.84 -3.93
CA ASN A 159 5.07 13.43 -3.66
C ASN A 159 5.51 12.50 -4.81
N LEU A 160 5.39 12.98 -6.05
CA LEU A 160 5.79 12.22 -7.23
C LEU A 160 7.32 12.16 -7.35
N TYR A 161 8.02 13.25 -7.03
CA TYR A 161 9.48 13.27 -6.96
C TYR A 161 10.01 12.37 -5.85
N ASN A 162 9.43 12.44 -4.65
CA ASN A 162 9.79 11.55 -3.54
C ASN A 162 9.56 10.08 -3.92
N PHE A 163 8.44 9.75 -4.58
CA PHE A 163 8.20 8.40 -5.06
C PHE A 163 9.29 7.93 -6.05
N ILE A 164 9.68 8.76 -7.01
CA ILE A 164 10.72 8.43 -7.98
C ILE A 164 12.08 8.26 -7.29
N GLU A 165 12.44 9.17 -6.40
CA GLU A 165 13.72 9.13 -5.69
C GLU A 165 13.82 7.93 -4.75
N GLU A 166 12.74 7.59 -4.03
CA GLU A 166 12.73 6.49 -3.07
C GLU A 166 12.56 5.12 -3.74
N TYR A 167 11.81 5.03 -4.85
CA TYR A 167 11.42 3.76 -5.47
C TYR A 167 11.97 3.54 -6.88
N SER A 168 12.97 4.30 -7.31
CA SER A 168 13.71 4.02 -8.54
C SER A 168 14.29 2.59 -8.51
N GLY A 169 14.00 1.77 -9.52
CA GLY A 169 14.36 0.35 -9.53
C GLY A 169 13.52 -0.53 -8.58
N GLY A 170 12.48 0.03 -7.97
CA GLY A 170 11.56 -0.67 -7.10
C GLY A 170 10.78 -1.77 -7.83
N LYS A 171 10.35 -2.78 -7.07
CA LYS A 171 9.63 -3.96 -7.55
C LYS A 171 8.17 -3.89 -7.12
N PHE A 172 7.27 -4.00 -8.09
CA PHE A 172 5.85 -3.77 -7.92
C PHE A 172 4.99 -4.85 -8.59
N ILE A 173 3.72 -4.86 -8.22
CA ILE A 173 2.62 -5.46 -8.95
C ILE A 173 1.68 -4.33 -9.34
N ALA A 174 1.32 -4.26 -10.62
CA ALA A 174 0.46 -3.22 -11.16
C ALA A 174 -0.94 -3.77 -11.45
N LEU A 175 -1.96 -3.04 -11.00
CA LEU A 175 -3.36 -3.29 -11.34
C LEU A 175 -3.90 -2.09 -12.12
N TYR A 176 -4.44 -2.31 -13.31
CA TYR A 176 -4.98 -1.23 -14.13
C TYR A 176 -6.28 -1.65 -14.82
N LYS A 177 -7.10 -0.68 -15.24
CA LYS A 177 -8.31 -0.93 -16.03
C LYS A 177 -8.31 -0.12 -17.32
N HIS A 178 -8.95 -0.66 -18.35
CA HIS A 178 -9.25 0.11 -19.57
C HIS A 178 -10.59 0.85 -19.44
N ILE A 179 -10.72 2.00 -20.10
CA ILE A 179 -12.01 2.70 -20.20
C ILE A 179 -13.03 1.77 -20.87
N LYS A 180 -14.27 1.80 -20.38
CA LYS A 180 -15.43 1.05 -20.89
C LYS A 180 -15.39 -0.46 -20.59
N LYS A 181 -14.32 -0.98 -19.97
CA LYS A 181 -14.29 -2.33 -19.42
C LYS A 181 -14.39 -2.28 -17.90
N LYS A 182 -15.14 -3.23 -17.32
CA LYS A 182 -15.32 -3.37 -15.87
C LYS A 182 -14.22 -4.21 -15.21
N GLU A 183 -13.46 -4.94 -16.02
CA GLU A 183 -12.41 -5.85 -15.58
C GLU A 183 -11.14 -5.09 -15.21
N TRP A 184 -10.52 -5.53 -14.12
CA TRP A 184 -9.18 -5.13 -13.74
C TRP A 184 -8.18 -6.10 -14.34
N TYR A 185 -7.01 -5.60 -14.73
CA TYR A 185 -5.89 -6.39 -15.21
C TYR A 185 -4.75 -6.33 -14.20
N ILE A 186 -4.11 -7.46 -13.94
CA ILE A 186 -2.93 -7.58 -13.08
C ILE A 186 -1.69 -7.90 -13.92
N VAL A 187 -0.60 -7.21 -13.60
CA VAL A 187 0.73 -7.44 -14.18
C VAL A 187 1.77 -7.48 -13.08
N GLY A 188 2.54 -8.57 -13.06
CA GLY A 188 3.53 -8.85 -12.04
C GLY A 188 3.09 -9.98 -11.11
N GLU A 189 4.07 -10.74 -10.66
CA GLU A 189 3.93 -11.84 -9.71
C GLU A 189 4.96 -11.67 -8.60
N LEU A 190 4.80 -12.37 -7.48
CA LEU A 190 5.75 -12.32 -6.36
C LEU A 190 7.20 -12.63 -6.79
N GLU A 191 7.39 -13.64 -7.64
CA GLU A 191 8.71 -14.07 -8.11
C GLU A 191 9.19 -13.29 -9.35
N ARG A 192 8.25 -12.71 -10.10
CA ARG A 192 8.49 -11.95 -11.33
C ARG A 192 7.73 -10.63 -11.31
N PRO A 193 8.15 -9.66 -10.46
CA PRO A 193 7.51 -8.36 -10.35
C PRO A 193 7.73 -7.51 -11.60
N ILE A 194 6.95 -6.44 -11.73
CA ILE A 194 7.24 -5.35 -12.66
C ILE A 194 8.17 -4.34 -11.97
N ILE A 195 9.19 -3.85 -12.68
CA ILE A 195 10.25 -3.02 -12.12
C ILE A 195 10.11 -1.60 -12.66
N LEU A 196 10.17 -0.58 -11.81
CA LEU A 196 10.26 0.81 -12.25
C LEU A 196 11.64 1.03 -12.90
N SER A 197 11.69 0.98 -14.23
CA SER A 197 12.94 0.94 -14.99
C SER A 197 13.38 2.30 -15.51
N ASN A 198 12.44 3.19 -15.83
CA ASN A 198 12.75 4.51 -16.34
C ASN A 198 11.70 5.52 -15.86
N THR A 199 12.16 6.71 -15.54
CA THR A 199 11.35 7.84 -15.09
C THR A 199 11.80 9.08 -15.84
N GLU A 200 10.89 9.71 -16.58
CA GLU A 200 11.18 10.93 -17.34
C GLU A 200 10.28 12.06 -16.82
N THR A 201 10.87 13.04 -16.16
CA THR A 201 10.18 14.25 -15.69
C THR A 201 10.47 15.40 -16.65
N LYS A 202 9.43 16.05 -17.14
CA LYS A 202 9.52 17.30 -17.92
C LYS A 202 8.85 18.45 -17.19
N ASP A 203 9.55 19.59 -17.23
CA ASP A 203 9.07 20.88 -16.76
C ASP A 203 9.59 21.97 -17.70
N ASP A 204 9.07 21.98 -18.93
CA ASP A 204 9.45 22.95 -19.95
C ASP A 204 8.22 23.58 -20.62
N LYS A 205 8.46 24.37 -21.68
CA LYS A 205 7.39 25.06 -22.41
C LYS A 205 6.38 24.09 -23.04
N ASP A 206 6.79 22.87 -23.37
CA ASP A 206 6.01 21.91 -24.14
C ASP A 206 5.09 21.06 -23.24
N GLY A 207 5.39 20.99 -21.93
CA GLY A 207 4.47 20.43 -20.94
C GLY A 207 5.11 20.12 -19.59
N ARG A 208 4.26 19.94 -18.59
CA ARG A 208 4.66 19.56 -17.23
C ARG A 208 4.05 18.20 -16.88
N TYR A 209 4.85 17.14 -17.01
CA TYR A 209 4.42 15.76 -16.75
C TYR A 209 5.60 14.88 -16.36
N THR A 210 5.30 13.74 -15.76
CA THR A 210 6.28 12.70 -15.47
C THR A 210 5.81 11.35 -15.99
N THR A 211 6.63 10.72 -16.82
CA THR A 211 6.40 9.39 -17.38
C THR A 211 7.10 8.34 -16.52
N LEU A 212 6.35 7.37 -16.01
CA LEU A 212 6.88 6.20 -15.30
C LEU A 212 6.80 4.98 -16.23
N THR A 213 7.93 4.34 -16.46
CA THR A 213 8.04 3.12 -17.27
C THR A 213 8.40 1.93 -16.40
N PHE A 214 7.47 0.98 -16.36
CA PHE A 214 7.65 -0.28 -15.67
C PHE A 214 7.96 -1.40 -16.67
N LYS A 215 8.94 -2.24 -16.37
CA LYS A 215 9.37 -3.35 -17.22
C LYS A 215 9.34 -4.67 -16.46
N ARG A 216 8.91 -5.74 -17.14
CA ARG A 216 9.00 -7.13 -16.70
C ARG A 216 9.48 -7.98 -17.87
N SER A 217 10.56 -8.73 -17.70
CA SER A 217 10.93 -9.75 -18.68
C SER A 217 10.06 -10.99 -18.43
N SER A 218 9.00 -11.12 -19.22
CA SER A 218 8.19 -12.34 -19.30
C SER A 218 7.43 -12.41 -20.61
N VAL A 219 7.11 -13.63 -21.03
CA VAL A 219 6.22 -13.93 -22.16
C VAL A 219 4.74 -13.85 -21.74
N ASP A 220 4.46 -13.92 -20.44
CA ASP A 220 3.09 -13.95 -19.93
C ASP A 220 2.42 -12.58 -20.00
N LEU A 221 1.29 -12.53 -20.72
CA LEU A 221 0.46 -11.33 -20.86
C LEU A 221 -0.38 -11.06 -19.60
N PRO A 222 -0.95 -9.85 -19.46
CA PRO A 222 -1.77 -9.47 -18.32
C PRO A 222 -2.91 -10.47 -18.07
N LEU A 223 -3.21 -10.68 -16.78
CA LEU A 223 -4.28 -11.56 -16.32
C LEU A 223 -5.44 -10.73 -15.80
N ILE A 224 -6.62 -11.33 -15.67
CA ILE A 224 -7.82 -10.66 -15.14
C ILE A 224 -7.76 -10.71 -13.62
N TYR A 225 -7.83 -9.56 -12.95
CA TYR A 225 -7.88 -9.47 -11.51
C TYR A 225 -9.34 -9.49 -11.03
N THR A 226 -9.69 -10.47 -10.20
CA THR A 226 -11.06 -10.64 -9.67
C THR A 226 -11.25 -10.00 -8.30
N GLY A 227 -10.17 -9.55 -7.66
CA GLY A 227 -10.23 -8.81 -6.40
C GLY A 227 -10.62 -7.35 -6.55
N ASN A 228 -10.87 -6.71 -5.41
CA ASN A 228 -11.04 -5.26 -5.34
C ASN A 228 -9.68 -4.57 -5.14
N PRO A 229 -9.20 -3.74 -6.09
CA PRO A 229 -7.92 -3.05 -5.96
C PRO A 229 -7.99 -1.81 -5.07
N ALA A 230 -9.19 -1.22 -4.94
CA ALA A 230 -9.43 -0.17 -3.97
C ALA A 230 -9.57 -0.81 -2.60
N VAL A 231 -8.46 -1.06 -1.90
CA VAL A 231 -8.53 -1.33 -0.47
C VAL A 231 -8.85 0.00 0.22
N THR A 232 -10.06 0.51 0.00
CA THR A 232 -10.70 1.34 1.00
C THR A 232 -10.65 0.54 2.30
N ALA A 233 -10.20 1.19 3.39
CA ALA A 233 -10.15 0.57 4.70
C ALA A 233 -11.47 -0.19 4.90
N ALA A 234 -11.34 -1.50 5.10
CA ALA A 234 -12.48 -2.39 5.09
C ALA A 234 -13.54 -1.84 6.04
N THR A 235 -14.72 -1.54 5.49
CA THR A 235 -15.74 -0.85 6.26
C THR A 235 -16.15 -1.76 7.41
N ALA A 236 -15.86 -1.33 8.64
CA ALA A 236 -16.20 -2.11 9.81
C ALA A 236 -17.72 -2.19 9.91
N ILE A 237 -18.24 -3.42 9.88
CA ILE A 237 -19.64 -3.69 10.21
C ILE A 237 -19.76 -3.62 11.74
N ASN A 238 -20.90 -3.17 12.25
CA ASN A 238 -21.15 -3.19 13.68
C ASN A 238 -21.15 -4.63 14.21
N ALA A 239 -20.70 -4.80 15.46
CA ALA A 239 -20.87 -6.08 16.16
C ALA A 239 -22.35 -6.46 16.22
N ASP A 240 -22.63 -7.76 16.13
CA ASP A 240 -23.98 -8.34 16.15
C ASP A 240 -24.88 -7.95 14.97
N ALA A 241 -24.33 -7.38 13.90
CA ALA A 241 -25.10 -7.08 12.70
C ALA A 241 -25.65 -8.37 12.04
N THR A 242 -26.93 -8.34 11.68
CA THR A 242 -27.60 -9.40 10.90
C THR A 242 -27.70 -9.05 9.41
N ASP A 243 -27.36 -7.81 9.06
CA ASP A 243 -27.42 -7.25 7.71
C ASP A 243 -26.07 -6.64 7.30
N VAL A 244 -25.66 -6.85 6.05
CA VAL A 244 -24.50 -6.18 5.47
C VAL A 244 -24.96 -5.00 4.62
N ALA A 245 -24.78 -3.78 5.14
CA ALA A 245 -25.08 -2.55 4.41
C ALA A 245 -23.95 -2.18 3.45
N ILE A 246 -24.17 -2.42 2.16
CA ILE A 246 -23.21 -2.11 1.09
C ILE A 246 -23.28 -0.63 0.73
N THR A 247 -22.13 0.04 0.76
CA THR A 247 -22.00 1.44 0.36
C THR A 247 -21.37 1.57 -1.03
N ALA A 248 -21.75 2.63 -1.75
CA ALA A 248 -21.12 2.99 -3.00
C ALA A 248 -19.66 3.40 -2.74
N GLY A 249 -18.70 2.62 -3.22
CA GLY A 249 -17.26 2.89 -3.05
C GLY A 249 -16.50 1.95 -2.09
N SER A 250 -17.20 1.14 -1.28
CA SER A 250 -16.57 0.11 -0.46
C SER A 250 -16.89 -1.29 -0.98
N ASN A 251 -15.86 -2.06 -1.32
CA ASN A 251 -16.02 -3.46 -1.72
C ASN A 251 -15.41 -4.44 -0.72
N THR A 252 -14.93 -3.95 0.42
CA THR A 252 -14.32 -4.77 1.45
C THR A 252 -14.93 -4.39 2.80
N TYR A 253 -15.42 -5.38 3.55
CA TYR A 253 -16.07 -5.17 4.84
C TYR A 253 -15.43 -6.06 5.90
N THR A 254 -15.15 -5.50 7.08
CA THR A 254 -14.64 -6.28 8.21
C THR A 254 -15.80 -6.67 9.10
N ILE A 255 -15.93 -7.97 9.36
CA ILE A 255 -16.94 -8.52 10.27
C ILE A 255 -16.27 -8.73 11.64
N PRO A 256 -16.61 -7.92 12.66
CA PRO A 256 -16.02 -8.05 13.98
C PRO A 256 -16.58 -9.27 14.72
N ASN A 257 -15.96 -9.58 15.88
CA ASN A 257 -16.51 -10.54 16.83
C ASN A 257 -17.87 -10.06 17.39
N GLY A 258 -18.80 -10.98 17.62
CA GLY A 258 -20.06 -10.66 18.31
C GLY A 258 -19.83 -10.24 19.77
N THR A 259 -20.74 -9.46 20.34
CA THR A 259 -20.59 -9.01 21.74
C THR A 259 -21.03 -10.09 22.72
N SER A 260 -22.21 -10.66 22.48
CA SER A 260 -22.86 -11.61 23.39
C SER A 260 -22.82 -13.04 22.86
N ALA A 261 -23.12 -13.24 21.58
CA ALA A 261 -23.10 -14.51 20.87
C ALA A 261 -22.58 -14.33 19.43
N ALA A 262 -22.36 -15.43 18.72
CA ALA A 262 -22.08 -15.37 17.28
C ALA A 262 -23.28 -14.80 16.52
N ALA A 263 -23.05 -13.80 15.67
CA ALA A 263 -24.09 -13.18 14.87
C ALA A 263 -24.33 -13.96 13.58
N ALA A 264 -25.60 -14.15 13.19
CA ALA A 264 -25.96 -14.73 11.90
C ALA A 264 -26.28 -13.60 10.92
N ILE A 265 -25.41 -13.42 9.92
CA ILE A 265 -25.62 -12.46 8.84
C ILE A 265 -26.49 -13.14 7.78
N ALA A 266 -27.70 -12.61 7.57
CA ALA A 266 -28.71 -13.23 6.72
C ALA A 266 -29.14 -12.33 5.54
N THR A 267 -28.94 -11.02 5.65
CA THR A 267 -29.41 -10.06 4.64
C THR A 267 -28.30 -9.14 4.15
N VAL A 268 -28.54 -8.52 2.98
CA VAL A 268 -27.71 -7.47 2.39
C VAL A 268 -28.59 -6.29 2.04
N SER A 269 -28.10 -5.07 2.28
CA SER A 269 -28.78 -3.83 1.92
C SER A 269 -27.86 -2.87 1.16
N GLY A 270 -28.41 -1.82 0.55
CA GLY A 270 -27.63 -0.80 -0.16
C GLY A 270 -27.15 -1.16 -1.57
N LEU A 271 -27.43 -2.38 -2.05
CA LEU A 271 -27.16 -2.77 -3.44
C LEU A 271 -28.13 -2.11 -4.41
N SER A 272 -27.58 -1.60 -5.51
CA SER A 272 -28.32 -1.00 -6.62
C SER A 272 -28.18 -1.83 -7.90
N LYS A 273 -29.03 -1.58 -8.90
CA LYS A 273 -28.92 -2.27 -10.21
C LYS A 273 -27.58 -2.02 -10.89
N SER A 274 -26.91 -0.90 -10.60
CA SER A 274 -25.57 -0.58 -11.09
C SER A 274 -24.47 -1.48 -10.50
N ASP A 275 -24.70 -2.09 -9.34
CA ASP A 275 -23.73 -2.94 -8.67
C ASP A 275 -23.67 -4.36 -9.23
N LYS A 276 -24.53 -4.73 -10.19
CA LYS A 276 -24.51 -6.05 -10.80
C LYS A 276 -23.13 -6.39 -11.40
N GLY A 277 -22.57 -7.51 -10.96
CA GLY A 277 -21.24 -8.00 -11.32
C GLY A 277 -20.09 -7.43 -10.50
N ARG A 278 -20.36 -6.56 -9.52
CA ARG A 278 -19.38 -6.06 -8.55
C ARG A 278 -18.97 -7.19 -7.62
N TYR A 279 -17.69 -7.23 -7.26
CA TYR A 279 -17.16 -8.16 -6.26
C TYR A 279 -17.16 -7.51 -4.89
N ILE A 280 -17.64 -8.20 -3.87
CA ILE A 280 -17.71 -7.75 -2.47
C ILE A 280 -16.98 -8.78 -1.63
N THR A 281 -15.98 -8.34 -0.87
CA THR A 281 -15.18 -9.20 -0.01
C THR A 281 -15.52 -8.92 1.45
N LEU A 282 -15.83 -9.97 2.19
CA LEU A 282 -16.03 -9.92 3.64
C LEU A 282 -14.79 -10.55 4.29
N VAL A 283 -14.21 -9.85 5.26
CA VAL A 283 -13.02 -10.29 5.99
C VAL A 283 -13.42 -10.54 7.44
N GLY A 284 -13.15 -11.74 7.93
CA GLY A 284 -13.41 -12.12 9.31
C GLY A 284 -12.37 -11.53 10.27
N ALA A 285 -12.88 -10.93 11.36
CA ALA A 285 -12.08 -10.49 12.50
C ALA A 285 -12.62 -11.09 13.82
N GLY A 286 -13.49 -12.09 13.74
CA GLY A 286 -14.05 -12.79 14.89
C GLY A 286 -13.05 -13.75 15.54
N THR A 287 -13.20 -13.97 16.85
CA THR A 287 -12.38 -14.93 17.61
C THR A 287 -13.29 -16.05 18.14
N ASP A 288 -13.78 -15.91 19.38
CA ASP A 288 -14.63 -16.89 20.06
C ASP A 288 -16.11 -16.79 19.66
N LYS A 289 -16.57 -15.64 19.16
CA LYS A 289 -17.94 -15.34 18.76
C LYS A 289 -17.99 -14.85 17.31
N ALA A 290 -17.24 -15.53 16.44
CA ALA A 290 -17.18 -15.20 15.03
C ALA A 290 -18.58 -15.32 14.40
N ALA A 291 -18.98 -14.30 13.66
CA ALA A 291 -20.25 -14.31 12.93
C ALA A 291 -20.26 -15.37 11.83
N THR A 292 -21.44 -15.82 11.44
CA THR A 292 -21.62 -16.86 10.43
C THR A 292 -22.52 -16.38 9.30
N ILE A 293 -22.21 -16.80 8.07
CA ILE A 293 -23.06 -16.66 6.89
C ILE A 293 -23.44 -18.06 6.44
N ALA A 294 -24.73 -18.36 6.47
CA ALA A 294 -25.27 -19.62 5.96
C ALA A 294 -25.76 -19.45 4.52
N ASP A 295 -25.84 -20.57 3.81
CA ASP A 295 -26.43 -20.59 2.47
C ASP A 295 -27.92 -20.24 2.52
N GLY A 296 -28.38 -19.49 1.53
CA GLY A 296 -29.77 -19.05 1.45
C GLY A 296 -30.08 -18.24 0.19
N SER A 297 -31.23 -17.57 0.19
CA SER A 297 -31.67 -16.77 -0.96
C SER A 297 -30.84 -15.51 -1.21
N THR A 298 -30.17 -15.00 -0.17
CA THR A 298 -29.38 -13.76 -0.24
C THR A 298 -27.89 -14.06 -0.44
N PHE A 299 -27.35 -15.05 0.26
CA PHE A 299 -25.97 -15.51 0.10
C PHE A 299 -26.00 -16.92 -0.46
N VAL A 300 -25.63 -17.07 -1.73
CA VAL A 300 -25.50 -18.36 -2.40
C VAL A 300 -24.06 -18.82 -2.22
N LEU A 301 -23.84 -19.83 -1.38
CA LEU A 301 -22.52 -20.35 -1.06
C LEU A 301 -22.19 -21.58 -1.91
N GLU A 302 -20.92 -21.73 -2.28
CA GLU A 302 -20.45 -22.96 -2.91
C GLU A 302 -20.62 -24.14 -1.94
N GLU A 303 -21.21 -25.23 -2.46
CA GLU A 303 -21.51 -26.46 -1.70
C GLU A 303 -22.46 -26.29 -0.49
N GLY A 304 -23.09 -25.12 -0.32
CA GLY A 304 -24.02 -24.83 0.78
C GLY A 304 -23.36 -24.78 2.17
N ALA A 305 -22.02 -24.72 2.21
CA ALA A 305 -21.27 -24.77 3.46
C ALA A 305 -21.20 -23.40 4.16
N THR A 306 -21.72 -23.32 5.38
CA THR A 306 -21.72 -22.11 6.22
C THR A 306 -20.31 -21.55 6.42
N TRP A 307 -20.11 -20.29 6.04
CA TRP A 307 -18.86 -19.58 6.25
C TRP A 307 -18.83 -18.93 7.65
N THR A 308 -17.66 -18.97 8.31
CA THR A 308 -17.45 -18.39 9.64
C THR A 308 -16.39 -17.29 9.59
N ALA A 309 -16.72 -16.09 10.06
CA ALA A 309 -15.92 -14.88 10.00
C ALA A 309 -14.80 -14.83 11.05
N LYS A 310 -13.96 -15.87 11.12
CA LYS A 310 -12.79 -15.89 12.01
C LYS A 310 -11.66 -14.97 11.53
N THR A 311 -10.80 -14.54 12.43
CA THR A 311 -9.57 -13.79 12.09
C THR A 311 -8.77 -14.55 11.03
N GLY A 312 -8.56 -13.90 9.88
CA GLY A 312 -7.81 -14.47 8.75
C GLY A 312 -8.68 -15.16 7.69
N ALA A 313 -9.96 -15.40 7.96
CA ALA A 313 -10.92 -15.89 6.99
C ALA A 313 -11.39 -14.74 6.07
N SER A 314 -11.63 -15.05 4.81
CA SER A 314 -12.23 -14.12 3.86
C SER A 314 -13.18 -14.84 2.93
N ILE A 315 -14.20 -14.14 2.44
CA ILE A 315 -15.10 -14.66 1.41
C ILE A 315 -15.42 -13.54 0.43
N THR A 316 -15.37 -13.86 -0.86
CA THR A 316 -15.67 -12.92 -1.94
C THR A 316 -16.92 -13.37 -2.66
N PHE A 317 -17.86 -12.45 -2.77
CA PHE A 317 -19.12 -12.59 -3.45
C PHE A 317 -19.15 -11.74 -4.71
N ARG A 318 -19.90 -12.20 -5.72
CA ARG A 318 -20.31 -11.44 -6.89
C ARG A 318 -21.78 -11.06 -6.76
N VAL A 319 -22.08 -9.79 -6.95
CA VAL A 319 -23.45 -9.27 -6.95
C VAL A 319 -24.19 -9.76 -8.20
N LEU A 320 -25.24 -10.56 -8.00
CA LEU A 320 -26.10 -11.05 -9.09
C LEU A 320 -27.24 -10.07 -9.39
N ASP A 321 -27.86 -9.54 -8.35
CA ASP A 321 -28.94 -8.56 -8.38
C ASP A 321 -28.92 -7.68 -7.11
N THR A 322 -30.01 -6.97 -6.81
CA THR A 322 -30.10 -6.04 -5.67
C THR A 322 -30.21 -6.73 -4.30
N THR A 323 -30.36 -8.05 -4.25
CA THR A 323 -30.62 -8.82 -3.02
C THR A 323 -29.79 -10.09 -2.92
N THR A 324 -29.07 -10.47 -3.98
CA THR A 324 -28.42 -11.77 -4.13
C THR A 324 -26.94 -11.61 -4.41
N LEU A 325 -26.14 -12.28 -3.59
CA LEU A 325 -24.70 -12.38 -3.63
C LEU A 325 -24.33 -13.85 -3.86
N VAL A 326 -23.50 -14.11 -4.87
CA VAL A 326 -23.05 -15.47 -5.21
C VAL A 326 -21.58 -15.58 -4.87
N GLU A 327 -21.20 -16.62 -4.14
CA GLU A 327 -19.80 -16.86 -3.81
C GLU A 327 -18.95 -17.08 -5.07
N VAL A 328 -17.72 -16.54 -5.03
CA VAL A 328 -16.70 -16.68 -6.08
C VAL A 328 -15.46 -17.36 -5.54
N SER A 329 -15.10 -17.06 -4.29
CA SER A 329 -13.95 -17.65 -3.62
C SER A 329 -14.06 -17.46 -2.12
N ARG A 330 -13.57 -18.43 -1.35
CA ARG A 330 -13.39 -18.33 0.11
C ARG A 330 -11.98 -18.68 0.54
N THR A 331 -11.60 -18.17 1.70
CA THR A 331 -10.42 -18.58 2.47
C THR A 331 -10.89 -18.80 3.90
N GLU A 332 -10.65 -19.99 4.43
CA GLU A 332 -11.01 -20.36 5.79
C GLU A 332 -9.78 -20.29 6.71
N ALA A 333 -10.02 -20.04 8.01
CA ALA A 333 -9.00 -19.90 9.06
C ALA A 333 -9.20 -20.90 10.20
#